data_AF-A0A9D9MFJ8-F1
#
_entry.id   AF-A0A9D9MFJ8-F1
#
_cell.length_a   1.000
_cell.length_b   1.000
_cell.length_c   1.000
_cell.angle_alpha   90.00
_cell.angle_beta   90.00
_cell.angle_gamma   90.00
#
_symmetry.space_group_name_H-M   'P 1'
#
loop_
_entity.id
_entity.type
_entity.pdbx_description
1 polymer ?
#
loop_
_entity_poly.entity_id
_entity_poly.type
_entity_poly.pdbx_seq_one_letter_code
_entity_poly.pdbx_strand_id
1 'polypeptide(L)'
;MAFVALNGVSLAFGDRDILQDVNLNIGPETRAAIAGANGSGKTTFMRIMAGLIQPDKGTMTMQRGTRISYLPQSGLTHSGLTLMEEAEKAYDYYQALLDRKEQIGHLLEQFQSSSKEAERLIEEDHDIQEHLLNSGYYDRKVVKEKVLLGLGFTRSDFDKHTEAFSGGWQMRIALAKILLETPDIMLLDEPTNYLDLEARVWLEDFINSYKGGVVVVSHDRSFLDSTVNEIYELFNGRMNRYKGNYSEYEARRSKELESLIDRYKQQQEEIARVEFFIRRFRYQATKAKQVQSRIKYLESLPRIEIPESLKKMHFSFPKPPHSGNDVLILSDVSKAYG
;
A
#
# COMPACT_ATOMS: atom_id res chain seq x y z
N MET A 1 19.26 8.44 -8.01
CA MET A 1 18.27 7.37 -8.23
C MET A 1 17.28 7.47 -7.09
N ALA A 2 16.02 7.76 -7.41
CA ALA A 2 15.00 8.05 -6.40
C ALA A 2 14.99 7.01 -5.28
N PHE A 3 14.98 7.48 -4.04
CA PHE A 3 15.14 6.63 -2.87
C PHE A 3 14.36 7.20 -1.70
N VAL A 4 13.65 6.32 -0.98
CA VAL A 4 12.90 6.63 0.23
C VAL A 4 13.34 5.67 1.32
N ALA A 5 13.79 6.22 2.44
CA ALA A 5 14.15 5.47 3.64
C ALA A 5 13.30 5.93 4.82
N LEU A 6 12.73 4.96 5.52
CA LEU A 6 12.10 5.12 6.80
C LEU A 6 13.02 4.51 7.85
N ASN A 7 13.41 5.28 8.85
CA ASN A 7 14.30 4.85 9.92
C ASN A 7 13.63 5.02 11.30
N GLY A 8 13.44 3.91 12.00
CA GLY A 8 12.86 3.86 13.34
C GLY A 8 11.47 4.47 13.47
N VAL A 9 10.65 4.36 12.42
CA VAL A 9 9.35 5.00 12.36
C VAL A 9 8.39 4.33 13.34
N SER A 10 7.82 5.13 14.24
CA SER A 10 6.83 4.68 15.21
C SER A 10 5.63 5.62 15.22
N LEU A 11 4.44 5.05 15.42
CA LEU A 11 3.19 5.79 15.48
C LEU A 11 2.21 5.07 16.41
N ALA A 12 1.61 5.82 17.33
CA ALA A 12 0.57 5.35 18.23
C ALA A 12 -0.73 6.14 18.02
N PHE A 13 -1.87 5.47 18.16
CA PHE A 13 -3.17 6.12 18.28
C PHE A 13 -3.78 5.78 19.63
N GLY A 14 -3.85 6.78 20.51
CA GLY A 14 -4.26 6.57 21.90
C GLY A 14 -3.30 5.60 22.60
N ASP A 15 -3.84 4.55 23.21
CA ASP A 15 -3.06 3.54 23.93
C ASP A 15 -2.53 2.40 23.04
N ARG A 16 -2.76 2.47 21.72
CA ARG A 16 -2.38 1.42 20.78
C ARG A 16 -1.25 1.88 19.86
N ASP A 17 -0.10 1.25 20.00
CA ASP A 17 0.98 1.37 19.03
C ASP A 17 0.58 0.67 17.72
N ILE A 18 0.53 1.44 16.63
CA ILE A 18 0.28 0.91 15.29
C ILE A 18 1.59 0.51 14.63
N LEU A 19 2.65 1.29 14.83
CA LEU A 19 3.99 1.06 14.30
C LEU A 19 5.03 1.25 15.40
N GLN A 20 6.01 0.36 15.46
CA GLN A 20 7.10 0.35 16.43
C GLN A 20 8.42 0.08 15.71
N ASP A 21 9.29 1.09 15.68
CA ASP A 21 10.67 1.00 15.16
C ASP A 21 10.74 0.39 13.74
N VAL A 22 9.85 0.85 12.85
CA VAL A 22 9.75 0.34 11.48
C VAL A 22 10.86 0.94 10.63
N ASN A 23 11.58 0.06 9.93
CA ASN A 23 12.66 0.42 9.02
C ASN A 23 12.35 -0.15 7.62
N LEU A 24 12.44 0.69 6.60
CA LEU A 24 12.11 0.30 5.22
C LEU A 24 12.83 1.19 4.22
N ASN A 25 13.34 0.57 3.15
CA ASN A 25 14.07 1.26 2.08
C ASN A 25 13.45 0.89 0.73
N ILE A 26 13.09 1.88 -0.07
CA ILE A 26 12.56 1.72 -1.42
C ILE A 26 13.44 2.51 -2.37
N GLY A 27 13.80 1.85 -3.47
CA GLY A 27 14.47 2.49 -4.59
C GLY A 27 13.79 2.16 -5.92
N PRO A 28 14.45 2.46 -7.05
CA PRO A 28 13.99 2.04 -8.36
C PRO A 28 13.89 0.51 -8.42
N GLU A 29 13.00 0.00 -9.27
CA GLU A 29 12.77 -1.44 -9.48
C GLU A 29 12.38 -2.24 -8.22
N THR A 30 12.17 -1.58 -7.07
CA THR A 30 11.64 -2.24 -5.88
C THR A 30 10.23 -2.75 -6.17
N ARG A 31 9.94 -3.99 -5.78
CA ARG A 31 8.62 -4.62 -5.93
C ARG A 31 8.21 -5.25 -4.62
N ALA A 32 7.63 -4.42 -3.77
CA ALA A 32 7.31 -4.79 -2.41
C ALA A 32 5.80 -4.95 -2.21
N ALA A 33 5.41 -5.92 -1.39
CA ALA A 33 4.07 -5.98 -0.82
C ALA A 33 4.10 -5.73 0.68
N ILE A 34 3.02 -5.18 1.23
CA ILE A 34 2.81 -5.12 2.68
C ILE A 34 1.74 -6.12 3.07
N ALA A 35 2.15 -7.12 3.84
CA ALA A 35 1.28 -8.16 4.37
C ALA A 35 0.95 -7.90 5.84
N GLY A 36 -0.18 -8.42 6.32
CA GLY A 36 -0.58 -8.30 7.72
C GLY A 36 -2.08 -8.39 7.91
N ALA A 37 -2.51 -8.61 9.15
CA ALA A 37 -3.93 -8.71 9.49
C ALA A 37 -4.71 -7.40 9.22
N ASN A 38 -6.03 -7.49 9.14
CA ASN A 38 -6.86 -6.29 9.05
C ASN A 38 -6.74 -5.48 10.33
N GLY A 39 -6.56 -4.16 10.20
CA GLY A 39 -6.28 -3.29 11.33
C GLY A 39 -4.88 -3.44 11.95
N SER A 40 -3.92 -4.06 11.23
CA SER A 40 -2.51 -4.09 11.67
C SER A 40 -1.77 -2.77 11.45
N GLY A 41 -2.30 -1.86 10.62
CA GLY A 41 -1.67 -0.57 10.30
C GLY A 41 -1.17 -0.42 8.86
N LYS A 42 -1.46 -1.35 7.95
CA LYS A 42 -0.99 -1.32 6.54
C LYS A 42 -1.30 0.01 5.84
N THR A 43 -2.58 0.39 5.79
CA THR A 43 -3.03 1.67 5.20
C THR A 43 -2.43 2.87 5.93
N THR A 44 -2.30 2.81 7.25
CA THR A 44 -1.65 3.87 8.03
C THR A 44 -0.19 4.04 7.62
N PHE A 45 0.55 2.95 7.46
CA PHE A 45 1.93 2.97 7.00
C PHE A 45 2.05 3.51 5.57
N MET A 46 1.17 3.10 4.65
CA MET A 46 1.11 3.66 3.29
C MET A 46 0.89 5.17 3.31
N ARG A 47 0.01 5.67 4.18
CA ARG A 47 -0.24 7.11 4.34
C ARG A 47 0.96 7.87 4.92
N ILE A 48 1.76 7.25 5.79
CA ILE A 48 3.03 7.85 6.26
C ILE A 48 4.01 7.98 5.10
N MET A 49 4.18 6.91 4.32
CA MET A 49 5.07 6.92 3.15
C MET A 49 4.63 7.93 2.08
N ALA A 50 3.32 8.12 1.92
CA ALA A 50 2.75 9.13 1.05
C ALA A 50 2.88 10.57 1.60
N GLY A 51 3.42 10.76 2.81
CA GLY A 51 3.53 12.06 3.46
C GLY A 51 2.21 12.63 4.00
N LEU A 52 1.15 11.83 4.04
CA LEU A 52 -0.19 12.24 4.50
C LEU A 52 -0.35 12.20 6.03
N ILE A 53 0.52 11.44 6.71
CA ILE A 53 0.56 11.33 8.17
C ILE A 53 2.02 11.45 8.62
N GLN A 54 2.28 12.30 9.61
CA GLN A 54 3.61 12.37 10.24
C GLN A 54 3.71 11.31 11.34
N PRO A 55 4.84 10.59 11.44
CA PRO A 55 5.07 9.65 12.54
C PRO A 55 5.40 10.38 13.85
N ASP A 56 5.16 9.73 14.99
CA ASP A 56 5.49 10.28 16.31
C ASP A 56 7.01 10.25 16.58
N LYS A 57 7.68 9.23 16.03
CA LYS A 57 9.14 9.03 16.14
C LYS A 57 9.71 8.48 14.84
N GLY A 58 11.02 8.62 14.70
CA GLY A 58 11.76 8.20 13.52
C GLY A 58 11.76 9.28 12.44
N THR A 59 12.38 8.97 11.31
CA THR A 59 12.50 9.91 10.19
C THR A 59 12.19 9.23 8.86
N MET A 60 11.57 9.98 7.96
CA MET A 60 11.43 9.61 6.56
C MET A 60 12.35 10.53 5.74
N THR A 61 13.35 9.93 5.09
CA THR A 61 14.30 10.63 4.22
C THR A 61 14.01 10.27 2.78
N MET A 62 13.94 11.28 1.92
CA MET A 62 13.71 11.10 0.49
C MET A 62 14.78 11.85 -0.32
N GLN A 63 15.20 11.28 -1.45
CA GLN A 63 16.04 12.04 -2.38
C GLN A 63 15.26 13.26 -2.90
N ARG A 64 15.90 14.44 -2.96
CA ARG A 64 15.30 15.67 -3.51
C ARG A 64 14.74 15.41 -4.91
N GLY A 65 13.50 15.82 -5.13
CA GLY A 65 12.78 15.64 -6.40
C GLY A 65 12.09 14.28 -6.58
N THR A 66 12.19 13.37 -5.60
CA THR A 66 11.47 12.08 -5.65
C THR A 66 9.97 12.32 -5.61
N ARG A 67 9.26 11.79 -6.61
CA ARG A 67 7.80 11.83 -6.71
C ARG A 67 7.19 10.53 -6.19
N ILE A 68 6.26 10.63 -5.25
CA ILE A 68 5.49 9.51 -4.72
C ILE A 68 4.03 9.76 -5.05
N SER A 69 3.35 8.77 -5.62
CA SER A 69 1.89 8.80 -5.80
C SER A 69 1.24 7.68 -5.02
N TYR A 70 0.08 7.97 -4.42
CA TYR A 70 -0.63 7.06 -3.53
C TYR A 70 -2.07 6.84 -3.98
N LEU A 71 -2.43 5.59 -4.20
CA LEU A 71 -3.81 5.14 -4.43
C LEU A 71 -4.40 4.67 -3.09
N PRO A 72 -5.36 5.40 -2.50
CA PRO A 72 -6.07 4.93 -1.32
C PRO A 72 -7.08 3.83 -1.65
N GLN A 73 -7.37 2.98 -0.67
CA GLN A 73 -8.34 1.88 -0.80
C GLN A 73 -9.77 2.37 -1.13
N SER A 74 -10.15 3.57 -0.68
CA SER A 74 -11.49 4.14 -0.87
C SER A 74 -11.49 5.66 -0.65
N GLY A 75 -12.63 6.30 -0.94
CA GLY A 75 -12.86 7.71 -0.61
C GLY A 75 -12.46 8.70 -1.70
N LEU A 76 -12.12 8.23 -2.90
CA LEU A 76 -11.91 9.08 -4.06
C LEU A 76 -13.20 9.20 -4.87
N THR A 77 -13.61 10.44 -5.09
CA THR A 77 -14.74 10.79 -5.96
C THR A 77 -14.30 11.87 -6.92
N HIS A 78 -14.47 11.62 -8.22
CA HIS A 78 -14.19 12.59 -9.27
C HIS A 78 -15.51 13.20 -9.77
N SER A 79 -15.49 14.50 -10.05
CA SER A 79 -16.67 15.24 -10.50
C SER A 79 -16.28 16.41 -11.40
N GLY A 80 -17.24 16.90 -12.19
CA GLY A 80 -17.12 18.09 -13.01
C GLY A 80 -16.38 17.94 -14.35
N LEU A 81 -15.62 16.86 -14.56
CA LEU A 81 -14.84 16.63 -15.79
C LEU A 81 -15.21 15.33 -16.48
N THR A 82 -14.90 15.24 -17.78
CA THR A 82 -14.92 13.98 -18.53
C THR A 82 -13.79 13.04 -18.08
N LEU A 83 -13.93 11.75 -18.40
CA LEU A 83 -12.88 10.76 -18.14
C LEU A 83 -11.52 11.19 -18.72
N MET A 84 -11.52 11.68 -19.96
CA MET A 84 -10.30 12.05 -20.68
C MET A 84 -9.61 13.29 -20.10
N GLU A 85 -10.39 14.27 -19.63
CA GLU A 85 -9.90 15.47 -18.94
C GLU A 85 -9.39 15.15 -17.53
N GLU A 86 -10.12 14.33 -16.77
CA GLU A 86 -9.71 13.94 -15.43
C GLU A 86 -8.42 13.10 -15.45
N ALA A 87 -8.24 12.27 -16.48
CA ALA A 87 -6.98 11.55 -16.74
C ALA A 87 -5.85 12.47 -17.22
N GLU A 88 -6.14 13.58 -17.92
CA GLU A 88 -5.12 14.55 -18.35
C GLU A 88 -4.47 15.24 -17.15
N LYS A 89 -5.18 15.40 -16.02
CA LYS A 89 -4.63 15.97 -14.78
C LYS A 89 -3.41 15.23 -14.24
N ALA A 90 -3.21 13.97 -14.61
CA ALA A 90 -1.98 13.23 -14.29
C ALA A 90 -0.72 13.94 -14.81
N TYR A 91 -0.87 14.81 -15.81
CA TYR A 91 0.21 15.56 -16.44
C TYR A 91 0.31 17.01 -15.98
N ASP A 92 -0.46 17.45 -14.96
CA ASP A 92 -0.43 18.83 -14.45
C ASP A 92 0.98 19.27 -14.02
N TYR A 93 1.78 18.33 -13.48
CA TYR A 93 3.19 18.57 -13.16
C TYR A 93 4.01 18.99 -14.39
N TYR A 94 3.81 18.32 -15.54
CA TYR A 94 4.52 18.66 -16.78
C TYR A 94 3.98 19.93 -17.43
N GLN A 95 2.68 20.22 -17.25
CA GLN A 95 2.11 21.48 -17.73
C GLN A 95 2.78 22.67 -17.06
N ALA A 96 3.02 22.62 -15.74
CA ALA A 96 3.75 23.67 -15.03
C ALA A 96 5.19 23.86 -15.55
N LEU A 97 5.85 22.77 -15.99
CA LEU A 97 7.18 22.85 -16.61
C LEU A 97 7.14 23.52 -17.99
N LEU A 98 6.10 23.25 -18.78
CA LEU A 98 5.89 23.92 -20.07
C LEU A 98 5.62 25.42 -19.88
N ASP A 99 4.76 25.78 -18.94
CA ASP A 99 4.47 27.18 -18.61
C ASP A 99 5.76 27.89 -18.14
N ARG A 100 6.60 27.21 -17.35
CA ARG A 100 7.91 27.71 -16.93
C ARG A 100 8.85 27.92 -18.13
N LYS A 101 8.86 26.98 -19.08
CA LYS A 101 9.67 27.08 -20.31
C LYS A 101 9.26 28.30 -21.14
N GLU A 102 7.97 28.55 -21.29
CA GLU A 102 7.43 29.73 -21.99
C GLU A 102 7.86 31.03 -21.30
N GLN A 103 7.77 31.09 -19.97
CA GLN A 103 8.25 32.23 -19.18
C GLN A 103 9.76 32.46 -19.37
N ILE A 104 10.56 31.40 -19.36
CA ILE A 104 12.01 31.50 -19.63
C ILE A 104 12.25 32.12 -21.01
N GLY A 105 11.52 31.68 -22.04
CA GLY A 105 11.58 32.26 -23.38
C GLY A 105 11.33 33.77 -23.38
N HIS A 106 10.25 34.23 -22.74
CA HIS A 106 9.94 35.66 -22.62
C HIS A 106 10.97 36.46 -21.81
N LEU A 107 11.59 35.85 -20.79
CA LEU A 107 12.65 36.50 -20.02
C LEU A 107 13.92 36.64 -20.86
N LEU A 108 14.27 35.62 -21.64
CA LEU A 108 15.44 35.63 -22.52
C LEU A 108 15.35 36.72 -23.60
N GLU A 109 14.15 37.01 -24.12
CA GLU A 109 13.91 38.11 -25.06
C GLU A 109 14.28 39.49 -24.50
N GLN A 110 14.29 39.67 -23.17
CA GLN A 110 14.61 40.94 -22.52
C GLN A 110 16.12 41.20 -22.42
N PHE A 111 16.95 40.16 -22.61
CA PHE A 111 18.40 40.29 -22.55
C PHE A 111 18.98 40.66 -23.92
N GLN A 112 19.59 41.84 -24.01
CA GLN A 112 20.27 42.30 -25.23
C GLN A 112 21.70 41.74 -25.39
N SER A 113 22.24 41.07 -24.36
CA SER A 113 23.60 40.53 -24.33
C SER A 113 23.68 39.36 -23.36
N SER A 114 24.65 38.45 -23.55
CA SER A 114 24.86 37.30 -22.66
C SER A 114 25.19 37.79 -21.25
N SER A 115 24.25 37.56 -20.32
CA SER A 115 24.38 37.83 -18.89
C SER A 115 24.46 36.51 -18.12
N LYS A 116 24.97 36.53 -16.89
CA LYS A 116 24.98 35.34 -16.02
C LYS A 116 23.56 34.84 -15.73
N GLU A 117 22.59 35.75 -15.68
CA GLU A 117 21.18 35.44 -15.51
C GLU A 117 20.61 34.75 -16.75
N ALA A 118 20.96 35.21 -17.95
CA ALA A 118 20.54 34.57 -19.20
C ALA A 118 21.14 33.16 -19.33
N GLU A 119 22.42 32.97 -18.97
CA GLU A 119 23.07 31.66 -18.95
C GLU A 119 22.35 30.67 -18.02
N ARG A 120 21.96 31.09 -16.80
CA ARG A 120 21.18 30.25 -15.87
C ARG A 120 19.81 29.87 -16.41
N LEU A 121 19.12 30.81 -17.07
CA LEU A 121 17.82 30.55 -17.67
C LEU A 121 17.92 29.55 -18.83
N ILE A 122 18.99 29.62 -19.64
CA ILE A 122 19.26 28.64 -20.70
C ILE A 122 19.55 27.25 -20.12
N GLU A 123 20.30 27.17 -19.02
CA GLU A 123 20.56 25.90 -18.30
C GLU A 123 19.25 25.31 -17.74
N GLU A 124 18.41 26.13 -17.10
CA GLU A 124 17.10 25.70 -16.61
C GLU A 124 16.18 25.22 -17.76
N ASP A 125 16.17 25.94 -18.90
CA ASP A 125 15.40 25.56 -20.09
C ASP A 125 15.85 24.21 -20.66
N HIS A 126 17.17 23.97 -20.68
CA HIS A 126 17.77 22.71 -21.11
C HIS A 126 17.37 21.55 -20.19
N ASP A 127 17.49 21.73 -18.87
CA ASP A 127 17.12 20.73 -17.86
C ASP A 127 15.63 20.35 -17.98
N ILE A 128 14.75 21.35 -18.14
CA ILE A 128 13.30 21.13 -18.35
C ILE A 128 13.07 20.32 -19.63
N GLN A 129 13.75 20.68 -20.72
CA GLN A 129 13.58 20.02 -22.01
C GLN A 129 14.07 18.57 -21.99
N GLU A 130 15.22 18.31 -21.39
CA GLU A 130 15.74 16.96 -21.19
C GLU A 130 14.77 16.12 -20.34
N HIS A 131 14.23 16.71 -19.28
CA HIS A 131 13.24 16.05 -18.43
C HIS A 131 11.96 15.67 -19.20
N LEU A 132 11.41 16.59 -20.00
CA LEU A 132 10.22 16.34 -20.82
C LEU A 132 10.46 15.21 -21.84
N LEU A 133 11.61 15.21 -22.51
CA LEU A 133 11.99 14.15 -23.46
C LEU A 133 12.10 12.79 -22.78
N ASN A 134 12.70 12.73 -21.59
CA ASN A 134 12.90 11.49 -20.84
C ASN A 134 11.63 10.99 -20.14
N SER A 135 10.64 11.85 -19.93
CA SER A 135 9.37 11.51 -19.25
C SER A 135 8.34 10.77 -20.10
N GLY A 136 8.47 10.82 -21.43
CA GLY A 136 7.44 10.32 -22.36
C GLY A 136 6.20 11.22 -22.48
N TYR A 137 6.24 12.45 -21.99
CA TYR A 137 5.12 13.40 -22.00
C TYR A 137 4.55 13.67 -23.41
N TYR A 138 5.40 13.66 -24.45
CA TYR A 138 4.94 13.90 -25.83
C TYR A 138 4.05 12.78 -26.37
N ASP A 139 4.20 11.56 -25.86
CA ASP A 139 3.39 10.40 -26.23
C ASP A 139 2.13 10.26 -25.35
N ARG A 140 1.88 11.21 -24.44
CA ARG A 140 0.83 11.11 -23.42
C ARG A 140 -0.56 10.81 -23.98
N LYS A 141 -0.91 11.31 -25.17
CA LYS A 141 -2.23 11.04 -25.78
C LYS A 141 -2.42 9.54 -26.03
N VAL A 142 -1.38 8.90 -26.58
CA VAL A 142 -1.38 7.46 -26.88
C VAL A 142 -1.29 6.65 -25.59
N VAL A 143 -0.42 7.05 -24.65
CA VAL A 143 -0.26 6.36 -23.36
C VAL A 143 -1.56 6.43 -22.55
N LYS A 144 -2.21 7.59 -22.47
CA LYS A 144 -3.49 7.78 -21.79
C LYS A 144 -4.58 6.88 -22.35
N GLU A 145 -4.76 6.86 -23.67
CA GLU A 145 -5.71 5.95 -24.30
C GLU A 145 -5.38 4.49 -23.97
N LYS A 146 -4.11 4.08 -24.07
CA LYS A 146 -3.68 2.70 -23.76
C LYS A 146 -3.96 2.31 -22.31
N VAL A 147 -3.71 3.19 -21.35
CA VAL A 147 -3.96 2.95 -19.92
C VAL A 147 -5.46 2.84 -19.64
N LEU A 148 -6.26 3.76 -20.19
CA LEU A 148 -7.72 3.72 -20.00
C LEU A 148 -8.32 2.43 -20.60
N LEU A 149 -7.94 2.07 -21.83
CA LEU A 149 -8.40 0.82 -22.45
C LEU A 149 -7.94 -0.41 -21.65
N GLY A 150 -6.70 -0.41 -21.15
CA GLY A 150 -6.15 -1.50 -20.35
C GLY A 150 -6.86 -1.71 -19.02
N LEU A 151 -7.42 -0.65 -18.43
CA LEU A 151 -8.25 -0.70 -17.23
C LEU A 151 -9.73 -1.02 -17.52
N GLY A 152 -10.07 -1.32 -18.78
CA GLY A 152 -11.38 -1.78 -19.21
C GLY A 152 -12.36 -0.67 -19.64
N PHE A 153 -11.93 0.59 -19.71
CA PHE A 153 -12.76 1.65 -20.28
C PHE A 153 -12.90 1.46 -21.79
N THR A 154 -14.04 1.85 -22.37
CA THR A 154 -14.21 1.88 -23.83
C THR A 154 -13.98 3.29 -24.38
N ARG A 155 -13.71 3.41 -25.68
CA ARG A 155 -13.59 4.74 -26.33
C ARG A 155 -14.85 5.60 -26.19
N SER A 156 -16.03 4.97 -26.12
CA SER A 156 -17.30 5.67 -25.86
C SER A 156 -17.43 6.21 -24.44
N ASP A 157 -16.57 5.79 -23.51
CA ASP A 157 -16.52 6.30 -22.13
C ASP A 157 -15.69 7.58 -22.01
N PHE A 158 -14.86 7.91 -23.01
CA PHE A 158 -13.85 8.98 -22.88
C PHE A 158 -14.48 10.37 -22.70
N ASP A 159 -15.61 10.60 -23.37
CA ASP A 159 -16.37 11.85 -23.30
C ASP A 159 -17.43 11.86 -22.20
N LYS A 160 -17.57 10.75 -21.45
CA LYS A 160 -18.53 10.69 -20.33
C LYS A 160 -17.99 11.45 -19.13
N HIS A 161 -18.89 12.18 -18.46
CA HIS A 161 -18.58 12.82 -17.18
C HIS A 161 -18.28 11.77 -16.10
N THR A 162 -17.29 12.07 -15.26
CA THR A 162 -16.81 11.21 -14.18
C THR A 162 -17.88 10.81 -13.15
N GLU A 163 -18.94 11.61 -13.01
CA GLU A 163 -20.11 11.37 -12.15
C GLU A 163 -21.02 10.25 -12.66
N ALA A 164 -21.01 9.95 -13.95
CA ALA A 164 -21.81 8.88 -14.54
C ALA A 164 -21.26 7.49 -14.19
N PHE A 165 -20.02 7.41 -13.73
CA PHE A 165 -19.35 6.16 -13.38
C PHE A 165 -19.69 5.74 -11.94
N SER A 166 -19.86 4.43 -11.73
CA SER A 166 -20.04 3.90 -10.37
C SER A 166 -18.76 4.06 -9.54
N GLY A 167 -18.85 3.92 -8.21
CA GLY A 167 -17.70 4.08 -7.32
C GLY A 167 -16.49 3.19 -7.67
N GLY A 168 -16.73 1.97 -8.15
CA GLY A 168 -15.65 1.08 -8.61
C GLY A 168 -14.95 1.61 -9.87
N TRP A 169 -15.71 2.15 -10.82
CA TRP A 169 -15.16 2.81 -11.99
C TRP A 169 -14.44 4.11 -11.63
N GLN A 170 -14.94 4.90 -10.67
CA GLN A 170 -14.22 6.07 -10.16
C GLN A 170 -12.86 5.68 -9.56
N MET A 171 -12.77 4.53 -8.88
CA MET A 171 -11.49 4.01 -8.42
C MET A 171 -10.56 3.61 -9.57
N ARG A 172 -11.10 3.06 -10.67
CA ARG A 172 -10.31 2.81 -11.89
C ARG A 172 -9.78 4.10 -12.52
N ILE A 173 -10.54 5.20 -12.47
CA ILE A 173 -10.07 6.53 -12.92
C ILE A 173 -8.90 7.00 -12.05
N ALA A 174 -9.03 6.89 -10.72
CA ALA A 174 -7.96 7.24 -9.79
C ALA A 174 -6.67 6.42 -10.04
N LEU A 175 -6.82 5.11 -10.23
CA LEU A 175 -5.71 4.23 -10.61
C LEU A 175 -5.09 4.70 -11.93
N ALA A 176 -5.89 4.94 -12.97
CA ALA A 176 -5.40 5.41 -14.27
C ALA A 176 -4.54 6.68 -14.12
N LYS A 177 -4.99 7.66 -13.34
CA LYS A 177 -4.23 8.90 -13.10
C LYS A 177 -2.86 8.62 -12.50
N ILE A 178 -2.79 7.79 -11.46
CA ILE A 178 -1.53 7.45 -10.79
C ILE A 178 -0.56 6.72 -11.73
N LEU A 179 -1.07 5.82 -12.57
CA LEU A 179 -0.24 5.13 -13.56
C LEU A 179 0.29 6.09 -14.63
N LEU A 180 -0.51 7.09 -15.02
CA LEU A 180 -0.15 8.10 -16.02
C LEU A 180 0.82 9.15 -15.50
N GLU A 181 0.81 9.43 -14.20
CA GLU A 181 1.74 10.34 -13.54
C GLU A 181 3.21 9.89 -13.69
N THR A 182 3.47 8.59 -13.84
CA THR A 182 4.83 8.00 -13.88
C THR A 182 5.73 8.45 -12.71
N PRO A 183 5.29 8.32 -11.43
CA PRO A 183 6.07 8.72 -10.26
C PRO A 183 7.31 7.83 -10.01
N ASP A 184 8.30 8.31 -9.28
CA ASP A 184 9.44 7.45 -8.93
C ASP A 184 9.03 6.24 -8.07
N ILE A 185 8.03 6.44 -7.19
CA ILE A 185 7.48 5.40 -6.33
C ILE A 185 5.95 5.43 -6.37
N MET A 186 5.34 4.26 -6.64
CA MET A 186 3.89 4.06 -6.57
C MET A 186 3.52 3.30 -5.30
N LEU A 187 2.53 3.83 -4.58
CA LEU A 187 1.94 3.22 -3.40
C LEU A 187 0.49 2.84 -3.72
N LEU A 188 0.18 1.54 -3.81
CA LEU A 188 -1.14 1.06 -4.22
C LEU A 188 -1.82 0.32 -3.07
N ASP A 189 -2.93 0.84 -2.55
CA ASP A 189 -3.70 0.19 -1.47
C ASP A 189 -4.96 -0.48 -2.04
N GLU A 190 -4.92 -1.81 -2.13
CA GLU A 190 -5.93 -2.69 -2.71
C GLU A 190 -6.35 -2.34 -4.15
N PRO A 191 -5.40 -2.23 -5.10
CA PRO A 191 -5.69 -1.79 -6.48
C PRO A 191 -6.57 -2.76 -7.27
N THR A 192 -6.65 -4.03 -6.86
CA THR A 192 -7.35 -5.09 -7.60
C THR A 192 -8.84 -5.20 -7.30
N ASN A 193 -9.33 -4.59 -6.21
CA ASN A 193 -10.71 -4.80 -5.71
C ASN A 193 -11.83 -4.50 -6.72
N TYR A 194 -11.59 -3.58 -7.64
CA TYR A 194 -12.59 -3.14 -8.63
C TYR A 194 -12.22 -3.55 -10.06
N LEU A 195 -11.19 -4.37 -10.24
CA LEU A 195 -10.70 -4.80 -11.55
C LEU A 195 -11.25 -6.18 -11.91
N ASP A 196 -11.69 -6.31 -13.16
CA ASP A 196 -11.99 -7.62 -13.75
C ASP A 196 -10.69 -8.38 -14.03
N LEU A 197 -10.80 -9.62 -14.52
CA LEU A 197 -9.62 -10.44 -14.78
C LEU A 197 -8.70 -9.83 -15.84
N GLU A 198 -9.26 -9.26 -16.92
CA GLU A 198 -8.48 -8.67 -18.01
C GLU A 198 -7.69 -7.44 -17.54
N ALA A 199 -8.35 -6.53 -16.82
CA ALA A 199 -7.71 -5.34 -16.27
C ALA A 199 -6.66 -5.68 -15.19
N ARG A 200 -6.87 -6.76 -14.41
CA ARG A 200 -5.86 -7.25 -13.46
C ARG A 200 -4.60 -7.74 -14.17
N VAL A 201 -4.74 -8.59 -15.17
CA VAL A 201 -3.59 -9.08 -15.96
C VAL A 201 -2.85 -7.91 -16.62
N TRP A 202 -3.58 -6.94 -17.17
CA TRP A 202 -2.97 -5.74 -17.74
C TRP A 202 -2.20 -4.93 -16.69
N LEU A 203 -2.74 -4.77 -15.48
CA LEU A 203 -2.07 -4.08 -14.39
C LEU A 203 -0.80 -4.82 -13.93
N GLU A 204 -0.83 -6.15 -13.89
CA GLU A 204 0.34 -6.98 -13.57
C GLU A 204 1.47 -6.72 -14.58
N ASP A 205 1.17 -6.75 -15.88
CA ASP A 205 2.13 -6.45 -16.94
C ASP A 205 2.67 -5.02 -16.87
N PHE A 206 1.80 -4.05 -16.53
CA PHE A 206 2.20 -2.67 -16.31
C PHE A 206 3.20 -2.54 -15.16
N ILE A 207 2.91 -3.14 -14.00
CA ILE A 207 3.78 -3.08 -12.82
C ILE A 207 5.10 -3.79 -13.09
N ASN A 208 5.09 -4.90 -13.82
CA ASN A 208 6.30 -5.65 -14.18
C ASN A 208 7.21 -4.86 -15.12
N SER A 209 6.65 -4.08 -16.04
CA SER A 209 7.43 -3.21 -16.96
C SER A 209 7.81 -1.86 -16.37
N TYR A 210 7.27 -1.51 -15.19
CA TYR A 210 7.54 -0.23 -14.54
C TYR A 210 9.01 -0.09 -14.10
N LYS A 211 9.61 1.10 -14.19
CA LYS A 211 11.01 1.29 -13.76
C LYS A 211 11.15 1.79 -12.32
N GLY A 212 10.12 2.49 -11.82
CA GLY A 212 10.10 2.99 -10.45
C GLY A 212 9.89 1.90 -9.40
N GLY A 213 9.90 2.30 -8.14
CA GLY A 213 9.54 1.44 -7.02
C GLY A 213 8.02 1.28 -6.92
N VAL A 214 7.55 0.08 -6.59
CA VAL A 214 6.12 -0.18 -6.37
C VAL A 214 5.96 -0.87 -5.03
N VAL A 215 5.06 -0.32 -4.20
CA VAL A 215 4.63 -0.92 -2.94
C VAL A 215 3.13 -1.15 -3.00
N VAL A 216 2.71 -2.40 -2.81
CA VAL A 216 1.30 -2.77 -2.90
C VAL A 216 0.80 -3.36 -1.58
N VAL A 217 -0.41 -2.97 -1.19
CA VAL A 217 -1.24 -3.72 -0.24
C VAL A 217 -2.31 -4.42 -1.06
N SER A 218 -2.42 -5.73 -0.98
CA SER A 218 -3.45 -6.48 -1.71
C SER A 218 -3.78 -7.77 -0.98
N HIS A 219 -5.05 -8.16 -1.05
CA HIS A 219 -5.49 -9.50 -0.67
C HIS A 219 -5.48 -10.51 -1.84
N ASP A 220 -5.22 -10.06 -3.08
CA ASP A 220 -5.12 -10.92 -4.26
C ASP A 220 -3.74 -11.60 -4.33
N ARG A 221 -3.71 -12.90 -4.01
CA ARG A 221 -2.47 -13.69 -3.93
C ARG A 221 -1.81 -13.87 -5.29
N SER A 222 -2.60 -14.07 -6.35
CA SER A 222 -2.07 -14.31 -7.69
C SER A 222 -1.39 -13.07 -8.22
N PHE A 223 -2.02 -11.92 -8.01
CA PHE A 223 -1.45 -10.61 -8.34
C PHE A 223 -0.14 -10.34 -7.59
N LEU A 224 -0.09 -10.63 -6.29
CA LEU A 224 1.15 -10.45 -5.51
C LEU A 224 2.26 -11.40 -6.01
N ASP A 225 1.92 -12.64 -6.32
CA ASP A 225 2.91 -13.63 -6.78
C ASP A 225 3.55 -13.26 -8.11
N SER A 226 2.80 -12.60 -9.01
CA SER A 226 3.28 -12.18 -10.34
C SER A 226 3.98 -10.82 -10.36
N THR A 227 3.74 -9.96 -9.35
CA THR A 227 4.23 -8.56 -9.37
C THR A 227 5.27 -8.22 -8.31
N VAL A 228 5.35 -8.97 -7.20
CA VAL A 228 6.25 -8.66 -6.07
C VAL A 228 7.36 -9.68 -5.87
N ASN A 229 8.52 -9.19 -5.41
CA ASN A 229 9.69 -10.00 -5.11
C ASN A 229 10.16 -9.85 -3.65
N GLU A 230 9.49 -9.01 -2.87
CA GLU A 230 9.68 -8.90 -1.44
C GLU A 230 8.39 -8.55 -0.70
N ILE A 231 8.26 -9.04 0.52
CA ILE A 231 7.09 -8.86 1.37
C ILE A 231 7.51 -8.31 2.71
N TYR A 232 6.91 -7.20 3.10
CA TYR A 232 7.03 -6.61 4.42
C TYR A 232 5.80 -7.00 5.24
N GLU A 233 5.97 -7.93 6.16
CA GLU A 233 4.91 -8.31 7.09
C GLU A 233 4.86 -7.30 8.24
N LEU A 234 3.72 -6.65 8.42
CA LEU A 234 3.42 -5.83 9.58
C LEU A 234 2.68 -6.66 10.64
N PHE A 235 3.39 -6.95 11.74
CA PHE A 235 2.89 -7.76 12.84
C PHE A 235 3.27 -7.15 14.20
N ASN A 236 2.28 -6.93 15.08
CA ASN A 236 2.44 -6.28 16.39
C ASN A 236 3.28 -4.99 16.33
N GLY A 237 2.97 -4.13 15.35
CA GLY A 237 3.67 -2.86 15.11
C GLY A 237 5.05 -2.98 14.49
N ARG A 238 5.62 -4.19 14.37
CA ARG A 238 6.94 -4.41 13.80
C ARG A 238 6.85 -4.87 12.35
N MET A 239 7.85 -4.50 11.57
CA MET A 239 7.92 -4.84 10.16
C MET A 239 9.04 -5.85 9.88
N ASN A 240 8.69 -7.00 9.34
CA ASN A 240 9.63 -8.06 8.99
C ASN A 240 9.70 -8.21 7.46
N ARG A 241 10.91 -8.19 6.91
CA ARG A 241 11.14 -8.35 5.47
C ARG A 241 11.36 -9.82 5.11
N TYR A 242 10.65 -10.27 4.09
CA TYR A 242 10.77 -11.57 3.46
C TYR A 242 11.13 -11.34 1.98
N LYS A 243 12.17 -12.02 1.50
CA LYS A 243 12.49 -12.04 0.07
C LYS A 243 11.75 -13.20 -0.59
N GLY A 244 11.32 -13.00 -1.83
CA GLY A 244 10.52 -13.97 -2.58
C GLY A 244 9.13 -13.46 -2.91
N ASN A 245 8.39 -14.29 -3.63
CA ASN A 245 7.00 -14.02 -3.96
C ASN A 245 6.05 -14.33 -2.79
N TYR A 246 4.74 -14.13 -2.99
CA TYR A 246 3.74 -14.34 -1.94
C TYR A 246 3.63 -15.79 -1.49
N SER A 247 3.72 -16.74 -2.43
CA SER A 247 3.63 -18.17 -2.13
C SER A 247 4.80 -18.64 -1.26
N GLU A 248 6.01 -18.19 -1.55
CA GLU A 248 7.22 -18.48 -0.76
C GLU A 248 7.12 -17.90 0.66
N TYR A 249 6.62 -16.66 0.78
CA TYR A 249 6.33 -16.04 2.07
C TYR A 249 5.30 -16.85 2.87
N GLU A 250 4.17 -17.23 2.27
CA GLU A 250 3.12 -17.99 2.97
C GLU A 250 3.64 -19.36 3.46
N ALA A 251 4.42 -20.05 2.62
CA ALA A 251 5.05 -21.33 2.98
C ALA A 251 6.09 -21.18 4.12
N ARG A 252 6.88 -20.11 4.10
CA ARG A 252 7.83 -19.82 5.19
C ARG A 252 7.11 -19.43 6.47
N ARG A 253 6.10 -18.57 6.35
CA ARG A 253 5.34 -18.03 7.47
C ARG A 253 4.55 -19.10 8.19
N SER A 254 3.93 -20.02 7.46
CA SER A 254 3.21 -21.17 8.03
C SER A 254 4.14 -22.05 8.89
N LYS A 255 5.35 -22.36 8.44
CA LYS A 255 6.35 -23.11 9.22
C LYS A 255 6.81 -22.35 10.47
N GLU A 256 7.07 -21.04 10.32
CA GLU A 256 7.42 -20.17 11.45
C GLU A 256 6.30 -20.13 12.50
N LEU A 257 5.04 -20.10 12.03
CA LEU A 257 3.86 -20.06 12.88
C LEU A 257 3.60 -21.38 13.59
N GLU A 258 3.77 -22.51 12.92
CA GLU A 258 3.70 -23.85 13.54
C GLU A 258 4.73 -23.99 14.67
N SER A 259 5.99 -23.63 14.40
CA SER A 259 7.05 -23.61 15.41
C SER A 259 6.76 -22.64 16.56
N LEU A 260 6.13 -21.49 16.27
CA LEU A 260 5.73 -20.53 17.29
C LEU A 260 4.61 -21.08 18.19
N ILE A 261 3.60 -21.72 17.60
CA ILE A 261 2.47 -22.33 18.32
C ILE A 261 2.98 -23.46 19.23
N ASP A 262 3.89 -24.30 18.74
CA ASP A 262 4.42 -25.40 19.54
C ASP A 262 5.28 -24.89 20.71
N ARG A 263 6.14 -23.89 20.49
CA ARG A 263 6.87 -23.22 21.57
C ARG A 263 5.94 -22.55 22.57
N TYR A 264 4.87 -21.91 22.11
CA TYR A 264 3.87 -21.33 22.98
C TYR A 264 3.18 -22.38 23.85
N LYS A 265 2.74 -23.51 23.28
CA LYS A 265 2.12 -24.61 24.05
C LYS A 265 3.06 -25.14 25.12
N GLN A 266 4.32 -25.40 24.76
CA GLN A 266 5.35 -25.86 25.71
C GLN A 266 5.56 -24.84 26.85
N GLN A 267 5.62 -23.55 26.52
CA GLN A 267 5.73 -22.49 27.52
C GLN A 267 4.51 -22.44 28.45
N GLN A 268 3.29 -22.59 27.92
CA GLN A 268 2.07 -22.60 28.74
C GLN A 268 2.02 -23.81 29.68
N GLU A 269 2.45 -24.99 29.24
CA GLU A 269 2.57 -26.18 30.09
C GLU A 269 3.62 -26.01 31.19
N GLU A 270 4.75 -25.36 30.89
CA GLU A 270 5.76 -25.01 31.89
C GLU A 270 5.21 -24.01 32.92
N ILE A 271 4.57 -22.92 32.46
CA ILE A 271 3.94 -21.92 33.33
C ILE A 271 2.92 -22.60 34.25
N ALA A 272 2.01 -23.42 33.71
CA ALA A 272 1.00 -24.13 34.49
C ALA A 272 1.62 -25.05 35.55
N ARG A 273 2.72 -25.76 35.23
CA ARG A 273 3.45 -26.59 36.19
C ARG A 273 4.08 -25.75 37.32
N VAL A 274 4.68 -24.63 36.99
CA VAL A 274 5.30 -23.73 37.97
C VAL A 274 4.24 -23.06 38.85
N GLU A 275 3.15 -22.58 38.27
CA GLU A 275 2.01 -22.03 38.99
C GLU A 275 1.37 -23.05 39.93
N PHE A 276 1.21 -24.31 39.48
CA PHE A 276 0.71 -25.39 40.33
C PHE A 276 1.63 -25.64 41.53
N PHE A 277 2.95 -25.65 41.32
CA PHE A 277 3.93 -25.78 42.41
C PHE A 277 3.81 -24.63 43.41
N ILE A 278 3.74 -23.38 42.92
CA ILE A 278 3.56 -22.19 43.76
C ILE A 278 2.28 -22.32 44.56
N ARG A 279 1.14 -22.63 43.92
CA ARG A 279 -0.17 -22.76 44.57
C ARG A 279 -0.17 -23.84 45.66
N ARG A 280 0.43 -25.00 45.38
CA ARG A 280 0.48 -26.14 46.31
C ARG A 280 1.34 -25.88 47.54
N PHE A 281 2.46 -25.18 47.38
CA PHE A 281 3.46 -25.03 48.43
C PHE A 281 3.54 -23.61 49.02
N ARG A 282 2.66 -22.68 48.62
CA ARG A 282 2.66 -21.27 49.04
C ARG A 282 2.67 -21.09 50.56
N TYR A 283 1.92 -21.91 51.29
CA TYR A 283 1.76 -21.81 52.74
C TYR A 283 2.69 -22.73 53.53
N GLN A 284 3.59 -23.46 52.86
CA GLN A 284 4.53 -24.37 53.52
C GLN A 284 5.86 -23.67 53.78
N ALA A 285 6.15 -23.37 55.05
CA ALA A 285 7.34 -22.63 55.46
C ALA A 285 8.67 -23.23 54.97
N THR A 286 8.77 -24.57 54.92
CA THR A 286 9.99 -25.27 54.46
C THR A 286 10.28 -25.08 52.97
N LYS A 287 9.28 -24.66 52.17
CA LYS A 287 9.40 -24.46 50.71
C LYS A 287 9.39 -22.99 50.30
N ALA A 288 9.35 -22.05 51.25
CA ALA A 288 9.21 -20.62 50.98
C ALA A 288 10.27 -20.06 50.01
N LYS A 289 11.56 -20.40 50.19
CA LYS A 289 12.65 -19.96 49.28
C LYS A 289 12.47 -20.48 47.84
N GLN A 290 11.99 -21.72 47.69
CA GLN A 290 11.75 -22.33 46.37
C GLN A 290 10.55 -21.66 45.69
N VAL A 291 9.48 -21.38 46.43
CA VAL A 291 8.30 -20.66 45.92
C VAL A 291 8.69 -19.25 45.46
N GLN A 292 9.44 -18.49 46.26
CA GLN A 292 9.91 -17.15 45.88
C GLN A 292 10.77 -17.15 44.62
N SER A 293 11.69 -18.12 44.48
CA SER A 293 12.50 -18.28 43.27
C SER A 293 11.65 -18.54 42.02
N ARG A 294 10.62 -19.39 42.13
CA ARG A 294 9.71 -19.70 41.02
C ARG A 294 8.80 -18.53 40.64
N ILE A 295 8.36 -17.72 41.61
CA ILE A 295 7.62 -16.47 41.34
C ILE A 295 8.50 -15.52 40.52
N LYS A 296 9.74 -15.27 40.98
CA LYS A 296 10.67 -14.40 40.27
C LYS A 296 11.00 -14.89 38.86
N TYR A 297 11.13 -16.21 38.69
CA TYR A 297 11.27 -16.83 37.37
C TYR A 297 10.09 -16.50 36.45
N LEU A 298 8.84 -16.70 36.91
CA LEU A 298 7.64 -16.38 36.13
C LEU A 298 7.52 -14.88 35.79
N GLU A 299 7.91 -13.99 36.70
CA GLU A 299 7.92 -12.54 36.45
C GLU A 299 8.96 -12.14 35.40
N SER A 300 10.09 -12.84 35.35
CA SER A 300 11.18 -12.58 34.39
C SER A 300 11.01 -13.29 33.03
N LEU A 301 10.05 -14.21 32.91
CA LEU A 301 9.91 -15.05 31.73
C LEU A 301 9.29 -14.24 30.56
N PRO A 302 10.01 -14.06 29.43
CA PRO A 302 9.43 -13.40 28.26
C PRO A 302 8.28 -14.25 27.71
N ARG A 303 7.08 -13.67 27.63
CA ARG A 303 5.89 -14.35 27.14
C ARG A 303 5.92 -14.42 25.61
N ILE A 304 5.67 -15.60 25.08
CA ILE A 304 5.47 -15.78 23.64
C ILE A 304 4.07 -15.29 23.29
N GLU A 305 3.97 -14.40 22.32
CA GLU A 305 2.69 -13.89 21.80
C GLU A 305 2.30 -14.65 20.53
N ILE A 306 1.02 -15.00 20.41
CA ILE A 306 0.44 -15.60 19.19
C ILE A 306 -0.37 -14.52 18.46
N PRO A 307 -0.31 -14.45 17.11
CA PRO A 307 -1.17 -13.58 16.31
C PRO A 307 -2.66 -13.67 16.68
N GLU A 308 -3.33 -12.52 16.82
CA GLU A 308 -4.76 -12.49 17.12
C GLU A 308 -5.62 -13.12 16.03
N SER A 309 -5.16 -13.13 14.77
CA SER A 309 -5.83 -13.78 13.64
C SER A 309 -6.02 -15.30 13.83
N LEU A 310 -5.23 -15.93 14.71
CA LEU A 310 -5.38 -17.33 15.07
C LEU A 310 -6.40 -17.57 16.19
N LYS A 311 -6.89 -16.53 16.88
CA LYS A 311 -8.05 -16.65 17.76
C LYS A 311 -9.25 -16.96 16.86
N LYS A 312 -9.54 -18.24 16.65
CA LYS A 312 -10.66 -18.70 15.83
C LYS A 312 -11.92 -17.93 16.21
N MET A 313 -12.39 -17.04 15.35
CA MET A 313 -13.71 -16.44 15.53
C MET A 313 -14.75 -17.52 15.28
N HIS A 314 -15.45 -17.92 16.34
CA HIS A 314 -16.55 -18.86 16.22
C HIS A 314 -17.79 -18.09 15.78
N PHE A 315 -18.09 -18.12 14.49
CA PHE A 315 -19.35 -17.63 13.97
C PHE A 315 -20.37 -18.77 13.99
N SER A 316 -21.51 -18.53 14.63
CA SER A 316 -22.69 -19.37 14.52
C SER A 316 -23.73 -18.57 13.77
N PHE A 317 -24.19 -19.11 12.64
CA PHE A 317 -25.38 -18.59 11.98
C PHE A 317 -26.61 -19.18 12.66
N PRO A 318 -27.63 -18.37 12.98
CA PRO A 318 -28.90 -18.90 13.42
C PRO A 318 -29.48 -19.81 12.34
N LYS A 319 -30.29 -20.81 12.72
CA LYS A 319 -31.01 -21.62 11.74
C LYS A 319 -31.85 -20.68 10.87
N PRO A 320 -31.77 -20.77 9.53
CA PRO A 320 -32.58 -19.92 8.67
C PRO A 320 -34.06 -20.18 8.95
N PRO A 321 -34.92 -19.14 8.90
CA PRO A 321 -36.36 -19.36 8.96
C PRO A 321 -36.82 -20.23 7.79
N HIS A 322 -37.95 -20.91 7.94
CA HIS A 322 -38.58 -21.64 6.82
C HIS A 322 -38.82 -20.67 5.65
N SER A 323 -38.17 -20.89 4.51
CA SER A 323 -38.51 -20.20 3.26
C SER A 323 -39.42 -21.09 2.41
N GLY A 324 -40.25 -20.46 1.56
CA GLY A 324 -40.94 -21.17 0.49
C GLY A 324 -39.96 -21.73 -0.54
N ASN A 325 -40.46 -22.59 -1.44
CA ASN A 325 -39.67 -23.16 -2.53
C ASN A 325 -39.24 -22.07 -3.54
N ASP A 326 -40.08 -21.07 -3.74
CA ASP A 326 -39.81 -19.94 -4.63
C ASP A 326 -39.47 -18.70 -3.80
N VAL A 327 -38.18 -18.33 -3.78
CA VAL A 327 -37.67 -17.18 -3.01
C VAL A 327 -37.85 -15.86 -3.76
N LEU A 328 -37.77 -15.88 -5.09
CA LEU A 328 -37.98 -14.73 -5.96
C LEU A 328 -38.35 -15.22 -7.36
N ILE A 329 -39.50 -14.78 -7.87
CA ILE A 329 -39.89 -14.97 -9.27
C ILE A 329 -39.89 -13.60 -9.92
N LEU A 330 -39.07 -13.43 -10.95
CA LEU A 330 -39.01 -12.23 -11.77
C LEU A 330 -39.56 -12.56 -13.15
N SER A 331 -40.56 -11.80 -13.59
CA SER A 331 -41.19 -11.94 -14.90
C SER A 331 -41.11 -10.60 -15.62
N ASP A 332 -40.77 -10.63 -16.92
CA ASP A 332 -40.68 -9.45 -17.79
C ASP A 332 -39.78 -8.31 -17.28
N VAL A 333 -38.71 -8.63 -16.56
CA VAL A 333 -37.76 -7.63 -16.06
C VAL A 333 -36.82 -7.22 -17.18
N SER A 334 -36.82 -5.93 -17.52
CA SER A 334 -35.84 -5.32 -18.40
C SER A 334 -35.09 -4.19 -17.68
N LYS A 335 -33.79 -4.05 -17.97
CA LYS A 335 -32.97 -2.94 -17.52
C LYS A 335 -32.19 -2.42 -18.72
N ALA A 336 -32.39 -1.16 -19.06
CA ALA A 336 -31.58 -0.44 -20.02
C ALA A 336 -30.91 0.75 -19.31
N TYR A 337 -29.69 1.05 -19.73
CA TYR A 337 -29.03 2.31 -19.42
C TYR A 337 -28.91 3.05 -20.75
N GLY A 338 -29.54 4.23 -20.81
CA GLY A 338 -29.58 5.23 -21.90
C GLY A 338 -28.91 4.89 -23.21
#